data_AF-A0AAD8SNV0-F1
#
_entry.id   AF-A0AAD8SNV0-F1
#
_cell.length_a   1.000
_cell.length_b   1.000
_cell.length_c   1.000
_cell.angle_alpha   90.00
_cell.angle_beta   90.00
_cell.angle_gamma   90.00
#
_symmetry.space_group_name_H-M   'P 1'
#
loop_
_entity.id
_entity.type
_entity.pdbx_description
1 polymer ?
#
loop_
_entity_poly.entity_id
_entity_poly.type
_entity_poly.pdbx_seq_one_letter_code
_entity_poly.pdbx_strand_id
1 'polypeptide(L)'
;MPVREIFQAETRASPTTMVPTVKILGLRVRFGIGDDVKLLPAFLRCFPAVERLHIESKKSAEPTGKLNLEFWKEAVAIECVQSHIELMIFRNFHGDQSELSFLQFILESAPMLTKLVIVYPKRTFTSMTEANSKLEPLFAAKWASTCCSLLLTEGAYAEGKEPSELQNFKRGSNFSVRDPFAFIVRA
;
A
#
# COMPACT_ATOMS: atom_id res chain seq x y z
N MET A 1 16.86 -18.13 10.13
CA MET A 1 15.85 -19.00 9.47
C MET A 1 14.50 -18.35 9.68
N PRO A 2 13.89 -17.66 8.70
CA PRO A 2 12.59 -17.05 8.92
C PRO A 2 11.51 -18.14 8.97
N VAL A 3 10.65 -18.05 9.97
CA VAL A 3 9.61 -19.04 10.31
C VAL A 3 8.45 -18.92 9.30
N ARG A 4 7.88 -20.07 8.96
CA ARG A 4 6.88 -20.30 7.91
C ARG A 4 5.47 -20.01 8.41
N GLU A 5 4.68 -19.21 7.70
CA GLU A 5 3.21 -19.30 7.77
C GLU A 5 2.59 -19.10 6.37
N ILE A 6 1.90 -20.14 5.90
CA ILE A 6 0.96 -20.10 4.77
C ILE A 6 -0.41 -20.15 5.44
N PHE A 7 -1.22 -19.10 5.32
CA PHE A 7 -2.59 -19.11 5.83
C PHE A 7 -3.44 -20.03 4.95
N GLN A 8 -3.54 -21.30 5.34
CA GLN A 8 -4.53 -22.22 4.83
C GLN A 8 -5.86 -21.88 5.54
N ALA A 9 -6.89 -21.58 4.76
CA ALA A 9 -8.17 -21.08 5.26
C ALA A 9 -9.00 -22.20 5.93
N GLU A 10 -8.57 -22.66 7.12
CA GLU A 10 -9.39 -23.50 8.00
C GLU A 10 -9.31 -23.09 9.49
N THR A 11 -8.55 -22.05 9.84
CA THR A 11 -8.52 -21.56 11.22
C THR A 11 -9.62 -20.53 11.44
N ARG A 12 -10.56 -20.80 12.35
CA ARG A 12 -11.55 -19.82 12.85
C ARG A 12 -10.80 -18.68 13.57
N ALA A 13 -10.25 -17.74 12.82
CA ALA A 13 -9.62 -16.55 13.35
C ALA A 13 -10.68 -15.67 14.04
N SER A 14 -10.43 -15.30 15.30
CA SER A 14 -11.23 -14.28 15.96
C SER A 14 -10.91 -12.91 15.35
N PRO A 15 -11.84 -11.94 15.37
CA PRO A 15 -11.59 -10.56 14.94
C PRO A 15 -10.45 -9.83 15.68
N THR A 16 -9.88 -10.47 16.71
CA THR A 16 -8.81 -9.96 17.58
C THR A 16 -7.48 -10.72 17.42
N THR A 17 -7.42 -11.71 16.52
CA THR A 17 -6.19 -12.49 16.34
C THR A 17 -5.15 -11.65 15.60
N MET A 18 -4.12 -11.21 16.32
CA MET A 18 -2.95 -10.54 15.76
C MET A 18 -1.91 -11.57 15.34
N VAL A 19 -1.27 -11.34 14.20
CA VAL A 19 -0.21 -12.19 13.65
C VAL A 19 1.08 -11.37 13.53
N PRO A 20 1.88 -11.25 14.61
CA PRO A 20 3.08 -10.40 14.64
C PRO A 20 4.26 -10.98 13.83
N THR A 21 4.09 -12.15 13.21
CA THR A 21 5.10 -12.80 12.38
C THR A 21 5.17 -12.19 10.97
N VAL A 22 4.11 -11.53 10.51
CA VAL A 22 4.03 -10.96 9.17
C VAL A 22 4.83 -9.66 9.08
N LYS A 23 5.95 -9.71 8.34
CA LYS A 23 6.82 -8.55 8.07
C LYS A 23 6.52 -7.85 6.75
N ILE A 24 5.92 -8.54 5.79
CA ILE A 24 5.62 -8.02 4.46
C ILE A 24 4.14 -8.27 4.20
N LEU A 25 3.38 -7.20 3.99
CA LEU A 25 1.94 -7.26 3.75
C LEU A 25 1.63 -6.70 2.37
N GLY A 26 0.90 -7.47 1.56
CA GLY A 26 0.38 -7.04 0.27
C GLY A 26 -1.15 -6.97 0.30
N LEU A 27 -1.74 -5.83 -0.06
CA LEU A 27 -3.18 -5.63 -0.11
C LEU A 27 -3.60 -5.08 -1.47
N ARG A 28 -4.75 -5.54 -1.96
CA ARG A 28 -5.45 -5.00 -3.12
C ARG A 28 -6.66 -4.23 -2.65
N VAL A 29 -6.79 -2.98 -3.07
CA VAL A 29 -7.80 -2.08 -2.52
C VAL A 29 -8.49 -1.34 -3.65
N ARG A 30 -9.82 -1.29 -3.61
CA ARG A 30 -10.60 -0.40 -4.48
C ARG A 30 -10.82 0.92 -3.77
N PHE A 31 -9.95 1.91 -4.02
CA PHE A 31 -10.02 3.22 -3.38
C PHE A 31 -11.29 4.02 -3.73
N GLY A 32 -11.97 3.65 -4.82
CA GLY A 32 -13.31 4.17 -5.16
C GLY A 32 -14.46 3.53 -4.37
N ILE A 33 -14.22 2.49 -3.57
CA ILE A 33 -15.25 1.82 -2.75
C ILE A 33 -14.99 2.11 -1.28
N GLY A 34 -15.83 2.96 -0.67
CA GLY A 34 -15.58 3.41 0.71
C GLY A 34 -15.51 2.29 1.73
N ASP A 35 -16.28 1.21 1.56
CA ASP A 35 -16.24 0.08 2.49
C ASP A 35 -14.94 -0.72 2.39
N ASP A 36 -14.34 -0.84 1.20
CA ASP A 36 -13.02 -1.46 1.04
C ASP A 36 -11.95 -0.64 1.75
N VAL A 37 -12.00 0.68 1.62
CA VAL A 37 -11.03 1.58 2.26
C VAL A 37 -11.18 1.54 3.79
N LYS A 38 -12.40 1.46 4.32
CA LYS A 38 -12.64 1.32 5.77
C LYS A 38 -12.07 0.02 6.37
N LEU A 39 -11.84 -1.02 5.55
CA LEU A 39 -11.25 -2.28 6.01
C LEU A 39 -9.73 -2.20 6.16
N LEU A 40 -9.06 -1.23 5.52
CA LEU A 40 -7.59 -1.09 5.59
C LEU A 40 -7.06 -1.01 7.04
N PRO A 41 -7.60 -0.14 7.91
CA PRO A 41 -7.21 -0.12 9.32
C PRO A 41 -7.35 -1.47 10.02
N ALA A 42 -8.42 -2.22 9.74
CA ALA A 42 -8.63 -3.54 10.34
C ALA A 42 -7.55 -4.54 9.90
N PHE A 43 -7.22 -4.58 8.61
CA PHE A 43 -6.13 -5.43 8.11
C PHE A 43 -4.79 -5.06 8.74
N LEU A 44 -4.45 -3.77 8.81
CA LEU A 44 -3.18 -3.34 9.39
C LEU A 44 -3.08 -3.69 10.89
N ARG A 45 -4.18 -3.61 11.64
CA ARG A 45 -4.22 -4.02 13.07
C ARG A 45 -3.94 -5.51 13.27
N CYS A 46 -4.33 -6.37 12.32
CA CYS A 46 -4.06 -7.80 12.41
C CYS A 46 -2.57 -8.12 12.27
N PHE A 47 -1.75 -7.22 11.72
CA PHE A 47 -0.34 -7.47 11.41
C PHE A 47 0.55 -6.38 12.01
N PRO A 48 0.73 -6.37 13.35
CA PRO A 48 1.38 -5.25 14.06
C PRO A 48 2.86 -5.04 13.69
N ALA A 49 3.56 -6.07 13.19
CA ALA A 49 5.00 -6.02 12.96
C ALA A 49 5.38 -5.81 11.48
N VAL A 50 4.46 -5.34 10.63
CA VAL A 50 4.70 -5.13 9.20
C VAL A 50 5.77 -4.06 8.98
N GLU A 51 6.84 -4.45 8.30
CA GLU A 51 7.96 -3.57 7.90
C GLU A 51 7.80 -3.07 6.45
N ARG A 52 7.15 -3.86 5.60
CA ARG A 52 6.96 -3.54 4.18
C ARG A 52 5.51 -3.66 3.78
N LEU A 53 4.93 -2.55 3.36
CA LEU A 53 3.54 -2.48 2.92
C LEU A 53 3.48 -2.32 1.40
N HIS A 54 2.83 -3.27 0.74
CA HIS A 54 2.55 -3.23 -0.70
C HIS A 54 1.05 -3.03 -0.89
N ILE A 55 0.65 -1.96 -1.57
CA ILE A 55 -0.74 -1.66 -1.90
C ILE A 55 -0.87 -1.67 -3.41
N GLU A 56 -1.89 -2.33 -3.93
CA GLU A 56 -2.26 -2.32 -5.35
C GLU A 56 -3.66 -1.72 -5.46
N SER A 57 -3.75 -0.53 -6.05
CA SER A 57 -5.03 0.13 -6.30
C SER A 57 -5.73 -0.50 -7.49
N LYS A 58 -7.02 -0.82 -7.31
CA LYS A 58 -7.87 -1.37 -8.35
C LYS A 58 -8.99 -0.39 -8.66
N LYS A 59 -9.21 -0.08 -9.95
CA LYS A 59 -10.39 0.69 -10.35
C LYS A 59 -11.69 -0.01 -9.94
N SER A 60 -12.65 0.80 -9.49
CA SER A 60 -14.05 0.41 -9.41
C SER A 60 -14.81 0.92 -10.64
N ALA A 61 -15.81 0.16 -11.10
CA ALA A 61 -16.65 0.57 -12.22
C ALA A 61 -17.53 1.78 -11.86
N GLU A 62 -17.92 1.89 -10.58
CA GLU A 62 -18.72 2.98 -10.04
C GLU A 62 -18.16 3.36 -8.65
N PRO A 63 -17.73 4.61 -8.43
CA PRO A 63 -17.31 5.06 -7.11
C PRO A 63 -18.52 5.19 -6.18
N THR A 64 -18.48 4.55 -5.01
CA THR A 64 -19.56 4.66 -4.03
C THR A 64 -19.32 5.84 -3.09
N GLY A 65 -19.86 7.01 -3.47
CA GLY A 65 -20.09 8.16 -2.58
C GLY A 65 -18.83 8.85 -2.01
N LYS A 66 -19.08 9.96 -1.31
CA LYS A 66 -18.03 10.82 -0.72
C LYS A 66 -17.40 10.11 0.48
N LEU A 67 -16.10 9.83 0.42
CA LEU A 67 -15.38 9.22 1.54
C LEU A 67 -15.32 10.21 2.71
N ASN A 68 -15.85 9.80 3.87
CA ASN A 68 -15.54 10.47 5.12
C ASN A 68 -14.13 10.02 5.54
N LEU A 69 -13.16 10.94 5.59
CA LEU A 69 -11.76 10.64 5.95
C LEU A 69 -11.53 10.56 7.46
N GLU A 70 -12.56 10.78 8.28
CA GLU A 70 -12.45 10.73 9.74
C GLU A 70 -12.01 9.36 10.29
N PHE A 71 -12.23 8.26 9.57
CA PHE A 71 -11.80 6.93 10.03
C PHE A 71 -10.27 6.78 10.08
N TRP A 72 -9.51 7.58 9.33
CA TRP A 72 -8.05 7.58 9.41
C TRP A 72 -7.55 8.12 10.76
N LYS A 73 -8.34 8.94 11.47
CA LYS A 73 -7.99 9.41 12.82
C LYS A 73 -7.88 8.24 13.80
N GLU A 74 -8.74 7.23 13.68
CA GLU A 74 -8.68 6.01 14.48
C GLU A 74 -7.56 5.06 14.03
N ALA A 75 -7.05 5.25 12.82
CA ALA A 75 -5.94 4.47 12.26
C ALA A 75 -4.56 5.00 12.70
N VAL A 76 -4.49 6.20 13.28
CA VAL A 76 -3.23 6.77 13.80
C VAL A 76 -2.60 5.89 14.87
N ALA A 77 -3.39 5.13 15.63
CA ALA A 77 -2.93 4.25 16.73
C ALA A 77 -2.56 2.82 16.28
N ILE A 78 -2.35 2.58 14.98
CA ILE A 78 -2.01 1.25 14.48
C ILE A 78 -0.51 1.00 14.61
N GLU A 79 -0.14 -0.01 15.40
CA GLU A 79 1.24 -0.35 15.77
C GLU A 79 2.19 -0.45 14.57
N CYS A 80 1.80 -1.17 13.50
CA CYS A 80 2.68 -1.32 12.34
C CYS A 80 2.96 0.02 11.66
N VAL A 81 1.96 0.91 11.59
CA VAL A 81 2.11 2.24 11.00
C VAL A 81 3.03 3.09 11.88
N GLN A 82 2.83 3.08 13.20
CA GLN A 82 3.56 3.94 14.11
C GLN A 82 5.01 3.52 14.36
N SER A 83 5.35 2.23 14.20
CA SER A 83 6.63 1.72 14.71
C SER A 83 7.38 0.76 13.79
N HIS A 84 6.79 0.29 12.69
CA HIS A 84 7.40 -0.79 11.91
C HIS A 84 7.52 -0.53 10.41
N ILE A 85 6.56 0.15 9.77
CA ILE A 85 6.60 0.33 8.31
C ILE A 85 7.81 1.20 7.91
N GLU A 86 8.78 0.58 7.25
CA GLU A 86 10.00 1.20 6.73
C GLU A 86 9.91 1.50 5.23
N LEU A 87 9.19 0.65 4.50
CA LEU A 87 9.02 0.74 3.04
C LEU A 87 7.55 0.58 2.69
N MET A 88 7.06 1.48 1.84
CA MET A 88 5.76 1.34 1.21
C MET A 88 5.90 1.37 -0.31
N ILE A 89 5.23 0.44 -0.99
CA ILE A 89 5.05 0.44 -2.44
C ILE A 89 3.57 0.55 -2.76
N PHE A 90 3.18 1.63 -3.44
CA PHE A 90 1.83 1.87 -3.92
C PHE A 90 1.79 1.67 -5.44
N ARG A 91 1.08 0.65 -5.90
CA ARG A 91 0.97 0.27 -7.31
C ARG A 91 -0.37 0.68 -7.87
N ASN A 92 -0.38 0.82 -9.19
CA ASN A 92 -1.54 1.20 -9.98
C ASN A 92 -2.13 2.54 -9.51
N PHE A 93 -1.27 3.53 -9.25
CA PHE A 93 -1.69 4.88 -8.88
C PHE A 93 -2.41 5.58 -10.04
N HIS A 94 -3.61 6.12 -9.77
CA HIS A 94 -4.42 6.87 -10.72
C HIS A 94 -4.48 8.36 -10.40
N GLY A 95 -4.05 8.76 -9.20
CA GLY A 95 -4.08 10.16 -8.76
C GLY A 95 -5.47 10.64 -8.36
N ASP A 96 -6.32 9.73 -7.91
CA ASP A 96 -7.60 10.09 -7.32
C ASP A 96 -7.45 10.55 -5.86
N GLN A 97 -8.48 11.24 -5.37
CA GLN A 97 -8.44 11.86 -4.05
C GLN A 97 -8.34 10.83 -2.91
N SER A 98 -8.94 9.65 -3.07
CA SER A 98 -8.95 8.60 -2.06
C SER A 98 -7.57 7.97 -1.90
N GLU A 99 -6.89 7.70 -3.02
CA GLU A 99 -5.49 7.26 -3.06
C GLU A 99 -4.59 8.29 -2.39
N LEU A 100 -4.73 9.57 -2.75
CA LEU A 100 -3.94 10.66 -2.18
C LEU A 100 -4.17 10.81 -0.67
N SER A 101 -5.40 10.72 -0.20
CA SER A 101 -5.70 10.81 1.23
C SER A 101 -5.10 9.65 2.03
N PHE A 102 -5.06 8.44 1.47
CA PHE A 102 -4.38 7.32 2.13
C PHE A 102 -2.85 7.47 2.13
N LEU A 103 -2.26 7.92 1.02
CA LEU A 103 -0.83 8.20 0.95
C LEU A 103 -0.43 9.29 1.95
N GLN A 104 -1.25 10.35 2.05
CA GLN A 104 -1.07 11.41 3.04
C GLN A 104 -1.15 10.86 4.47
N PHE A 105 -2.17 10.04 4.78
CA PHE A 105 -2.28 9.40 6.10
C PHE A 105 -1.00 8.63 6.47
N ILE A 106 -0.46 7.83 5.56
CA ILE A 106 0.78 7.07 5.83
C ILE A 106 1.96 8.02 6.06
N LEU A 107 2.14 9.04 5.20
CA LEU A 107 3.23 10.02 5.36
C LEU A 107 3.14 10.78 6.69
N GLU A 108 1.94 11.12 7.14
CA GLU A 108 1.69 11.85 8.39
C GLU A 108 1.72 10.96 9.65
N SER A 109 1.60 9.63 9.50
CA SER A 109 1.44 8.71 10.64
C SER A 109 2.60 7.73 10.83
N ALA A 110 3.46 7.53 9.82
CA ALA A 110 4.53 6.53 9.86
C ALA A 110 5.94 7.15 10.05
N PRO A 111 6.41 7.32 11.30
CA PRO A 111 7.72 7.93 11.57
C PRO A 111 8.91 7.07 11.13
N MET A 112 8.72 5.75 10.97
CA MET A 112 9.78 4.82 10.54
C MET A 112 9.87 4.70 9.02
N LEU A 113 8.96 5.32 8.26
CA LEU A 113 8.94 5.21 6.81
C LEU A 113 10.19 5.88 6.22
N THR A 114 11.03 5.11 5.55
CA THR A 114 12.25 5.59 4.90
C THR A 114 12.06 5.79 3.40
N LYS A 115 11.12 5.03 2.81
CA LYS A 115 10.88 5.07 1.37
C LYS A 115 9.42 4.79 1.03
N LEU A 116 8.85 5.70 0.26
CA LEU A 116 7.56 5.54 -0.41
C LEU A 116 7.81 5.47 -1.92
N VAL A 117 7.35 4.39 -2.55
CA VAL A 117 7.45 4.22 -4.00
C VAL A 117 6.06 4.16 -4.59
N ILE A 118 5.74 5.08 -5.49
CA ILE A 118 4.46 5.17 -6.19
C ILE A 118 4.68 4.75 -7.65
N VAL A 119 3.90 3.78 -8.09
CA VAL A 119 3.94 3.23 -9.45
C VAL A 119 2.59 3.45 -10.11
N TYR A 120 2.55 4.23 -11.19
CA TYR A 120 1.34 4.40 -11.99
C TYR A 120 1.37 3.49 -13.22
N PRO A 121 0.23 2.97 -13.71
CA PRO A 121 0.22 2.10 -14.88
C PRO A 121 0.72 2.84 -16.12
N LYS A 122 1.29 2.11 -17.07
CA LYS A 122 1.78 2.68 -18.33
C LYS A 122 0.65 3.43 -19.05
N ARG A 123 0.95 4.63 -19.57
CA ARG A 123 0.00 5.51 -20.27
C ARG A 123 -1.16 6.04 -19.41
N THR A 124 -1.03 6.03 -18.08
CA THR A 124 -2.03 6.66 -17.19
C THR A 124 -1.98 8.19 -17.29
N PHE A 125 -0.77 8.75 -17.35
CA PHE A 125 -0.54 10.17 -17.54
C PHE A 125 0.16 10.41 -18.88
N THR A 126 0.01 11.60 -19.43
CA THR A 126 0.65 12.02 -20.69
C THR A 126 2.13 12.32 -20.52
N SER A 127 2.57 12.66 -19.30
CA SER A 127 3.96 12.98 -18.97
C SER A 127 4.29 12.73 -17.49
N MET A 128 5.58 12.68 -17.17
CA MET A 128 6.07 12.62 -15.79
C MET A 128 5.75 13.90 -15.01
N THR A 129 5.66 15.06 -15.68
CA THR A 129 5.26 16.32 -15.04
C THR A 129 3.79 16.29 -14.62
N GLU A 130 2.90 15.76 -15.46
CA GLU A 130 1.49 15.56 -15.10
C GLU A 130 1.36 14.56 -13.94
N ALA A 131 2.13 13.47 -13.96
CA ALA A 131 2.11 12.48 -12.89
C ALA A 131 2.57 13.09 -11.55
N ASN A 132 3.66 13.89 -11.56
CA ASN A 132 4.14 14.58 -10.36
C ASN A 132 3.16 15.62 -9.83
N SER A 133 2.44 16.34 -10.72
CA SER A 133 1.49 17.36 -10.27
C SER A 133 0.35 16.78 -9.42
N LYS A 134 0.03 15.49 -9.58
CA LYS A 134 -0.92 14.78 -8.71
C LYS A 134 -0.42 14.63 -7.28
N LEU A 135 0.89 14.60 -7.07
CA LEU A 135 1.50 14.41 -5.75
C LEU A 135 1.76 15.71 -4.99
N GLU A 136 1.57 16.88 -5.60
CA GLU A 136 1.73 18.19 -4.95
C GLU A 136 1.06 18.27 -3.56
N PRO A 137 -0.17 17.77 -3.35
CA PRO A 137 -0.79 17.78 -2.02
C PRO A 137 0.00 17.01 -0.96
N LEU A 138 0.77 15.98 -1.33
CA LEU A 138 1.56 15.20 -0.38
C LEU A 138 2.76 15.98 0.15
N PHE A 139 3.31 16.94 -0.60
CA PHE A 139 4.44 17.77 -0.15
C PHE A 139 4.01 18.89 0.80
N ALA A 140 2.72 19.24 0.83
CA ALA A 140 2.16 20.14 1.84
C ALA A 140 1.87 19.44 3.18
N ALA A 141 1.87 18.11 3.21
CA ALA A 141 1.61 17.31 4.40
C ALA A 141 2.78 17.39 5.40
N LYS A 142 2.47 17.24 6.69
CA LYS A 142 3.51 17.18 7.74
C LYS A 142 4.00 15.74 7.88
N TRP A 143 5.11 15.41 7.21
CA TRP A 143 5.64 14.06 7.23
C TRP A 143 6.13 13.70 8.64
N ALA A 144 5.71 12.53 9.14
CA ALA A 144 6.15 12.01 10.43
C ALA A 144 7.63 11.60 10.40
N SER A 145 8.09 11.08 9.27
CA SER A 145 9.48 10.72 9.03
C SER A 145 10.25 11.87 8.39
N THR A 146 11.39 12.23 8.97
CA THR A 146 12.30 13.27 8.45
C THR A 146 13.26 12.76 7.38
N CYS A 147 13.37 11.44 7.21
CA CYS A 147 14.28 10.79 6.26
C CYS A 147 13.55 10.07 5.12
N CYS A 148 12.22 10.14 5.08
CA CYS A 148 11.43 9.51 4.03
C CYS A 148 11.77 10.11 2.66
N SER A 149 12.00 9.24 1.68
CA SER A 149 12.11 9.60 0.26
C SER A 149 10.88 9.14 -0.50
N LEU A 150 10.35 9.98 -1.39
CA LEU A 150 9.26 9.64 -2.30
C LEU A 150 9.81 9.44 -3.71
N LEU A 151 9.52 8.30 -4.32
CA LEU A 151 9.84 8.01 -5.71
C LEU A 151 8.56 7.72 -6.50
N LEU A 152 8.31 8.51 -7.54
CA LEU A 152 7.26 8.26 -8.53
C LEU A 152 7.86 7.63 -9.80
N THR A 153 7.22 6.62 -10.35
CA THR A 153 7.72 5.94 -11.57
C THR A 153 6.59 5.32 -12.39
N GLU A 154 6.77 5.27 -13.72
CA GLU A 154 5.84 4.59 -14.63
C GLU A 154 6.06 3.06 -14.57
N GLY A 155 4.96 2.32 -14.48
CA GLY A 155 4.95 0.86 -14.54
C GLY A 155 5.22 0.32 -15.95
N ALA A 156 5.71 -0.91 -16.03
CA ALA A 156 6.00 -1.56 -17.31
C ALA A 156 4.75 -1.93 -18.12
N TYR A 157 3.61 -2.11 -17.46
CA TYR A 157 2.37 -2.60 -18.04
C TYR A 157 1.27 -1.54 -17.96
N ALA A 158 0.41 -1.51 -18.98
CA ALA A 158 -0.86 -0.81 -18.89
C ALA A 158 -1.79 -1.51 -17.89
N GLU A 159 -2.79 -0.80 -17.41
CA GLU A 159 -3.78 -1.32 -16.45
C GLU A 159 -4.42 -2.63 -16.95
N GLY A 160 -4.55 -3.62 -16.07
CA GLY A 160 -5.15 -4.92 -16.39
C GLY A 160 -4.34 -5.79 -17.35
N LYS A 161 -3.13 -5.35 -17.75
CA LYS A 161 -2.20 -6.11 -18.59
C LYS A 161 -1.00 -6.64 -17.81
N GLU A 162 -1.04 -6.54 -16.48
CA GLU A 162 -0.03 -7.13 -15.61
C GLU A 162 -0.04 -8.67 -15.73
N PRO A 163 1.11 -9.34 -15.52
CA PRO A 163 1.16 -10.79 -15.54
C PRO A 163 0.15 -11.38 -14.55
N SER A 164 -0.61 -12.38 -15.00
CA SER A 164 -1.75 -13.00 -14.29
C SER A 164 -1.48 -13.23 -12.79
N GLU A 165 -2.52 -13.10 -11.97
CA GLU A 165 -2.52 -13.21 -10.49
C GLU A 165 -1.72 -14.40 -9.93
N LEU A 166 -1.62 -15.50 -10.69
CA LEU A 166 -0.76 -16.65 -10.40
C LEU A 166 0.74 -16.29 -10.18
N GLN A 167 1.25 -15.24 -10.82
CA GLN A 167 2.64 -14.80 -10.65
C GLN A 167 2.85 -14.05 -9.33
N ASN A 168 1.84 -13.34 -8.83
CA ASN A 168 1.90 -12.65 -7.55
C ASN A 168 1.86 -13.64 -6.37
N PHE A 169 1.08 -14.72 -6.46
CA PHE A 169 1.11 -15.80 -5.47
C PHE A 169 2.47 -16.52 -5.45
N LYS A 170 3.01 -16.89 -6.62
CA LYS A 170 4.36 -17.48 -6.72
C LYS A 170 5.44 -16.55 -6.16
N ARG A 171 5.31 -15.25 -6.39
CA ARG A 171 6.20 -14.23 -5.81
C ARG A 171 6.08 -14.22 -4.30
N GLY A 172 4.88 -14.04 -3.74
CA GLY A 172 4.64 -13.95 -2.29
C GLY A 172 5.14 -15.18 -1.51
N SER A 173 5.12 -16.36 -2.14
CA SER A 173 5.66 -17.60 -1.56
C SER A 173 7.16 -17.84 -1.84
N ASN A 174 7.85 -16.92 -2.53
CA ASN A 174 9.28 -17.02 -2.79
C ASN A 174 10.08 -16.45 -1.62
N PHE A 175 10.37 -17.30 -0.63
CA PHE A 175 11.16 -16.95 0.55
C PHE A 175 12.67 -16.81 0.28
N SER A 176 13.13 -17.03 -0.95
CA SER A 176 14.57 -16.90 -1.31
C SER A 176 14.97 -15.44 -1.60
N VAL A 177 14.00 -14.53 -1.70
CA VAL A 177 14.24 -13.10 -1.95
C VAL A 177 13.82 -12.27 -0.74
N ARG A 178 14.56 -11.19 -0.44
CA ARG A 178 14.27 -10.32 0.71
C ARG A 178 12.89 -9.66 0.62
N ASP A 179 12.42 -9.40 -0.60
CA ASP A 179 11.11 -8.82 -0.85
C ASP A 179 10.49 -9.46 -2.09
N PRO A 180 9.49 -10.34 -1.91
CA PRO A 180 8.84 -11.03 -3.01
C PRO A 180 8.06 -10.09 -3.94
N PHE A 181 7.68 -8.92 -3.44
CA PHE A 181 6.90 -7.93 -4.16
C PHE A 181 7.74 -6.76 -4.67
N ALA A 182 9.07 -6.77 -4.49
CA ALA A 182 9.93 -5.76 -5.07
C ALA A 182 9.80 -5.73 -6.61
N PHE A 183 9.82 -4.51 -7.17
CA PHE A 183 9.89 -4.32 -8.61
C PHE A 183 11.20 -3.62 -8.99
N ILE A 184 11.65 -3.92 -10.20
CA ILE A 184 12.87 -3.34 -10.76
C ILE A 184 12.46 -2.01 -11.38
N VAL A 185 12.95 -0.90 -10.82
CA VAL A 185 12.96 0.39 -11.50
C VAL A 185 14.00 0.27 -12.62
N ARG A 186 13.57 0.31 -13.88
CA ARG A 186 14.52 0.49 -14.98
C ARG A 186 14.91 1.96 -14.99
N ALA A 187 16.16 2.22 -14.64
CA ALA A 187 16.80 3.53 -14.81
C ALA A 187 16.91 3.88 -16.30
#